data_AF-A0A1F2W8R2-F1
#
_entry.id   AF-A0A1F2W8R2-F1
#
_cell.length_a   1.000
_cell.length_b   1.000
_cell.length_c   1.000
_cell.angle_alpha   90.00
_cell.angle_beta   90.00
_cell.angle_gamma   90.00
#
_symmetry.space_group_name_H-M   'P 1'
#
loop_
_entity.id
_entity.type
_entity.pdbx_description
1 polymer ?
#
loop_
_entity_poly.entity_id
_entity_poly.type
_entity_poly.pdbx_seq_one_letter_code
_entity_poly.pdbx_strand_id
1 'polypeptide(L)'
;MRPSGFKHTDITKLKMSLAAKGHKNNLGNHHSAETRLKIGLGNKGKIVSEETKMKISKANKGKHHTEEFKLKLSETMKGNTYMVGVKRSDETRKKISENSKGKAYCLGFKHSNETKLKWSLMRKGENNPNWKGGITPEQDKIRHCTETTHWRKAVYDKDKYTCQICGAKDKYLNAHHIKPFKDYPELRFDINNGITLCEDCHKDIHKSHIKTKILLEV
;
A
#
# COMPACT_ATOMS: atom_id res chain seq x y z
N MET A 1 -43.92 38.90 21.85
CA MET A 1 -42.74 38.00 21.91
C MET A 1 -43.05 36.76 21.08
N ARG A 2 -42.28 36.44 20.03
CA ARG A 2 -42.45 35.17 19.28
C ARG A 2 -41.68 34.05 20.00
N PRO A 3 -42.27 32.88 20.27
CA PRO A 3 -41.57 31.79 20.94
C PRO A 3 -40.38 31.32 20.11
N SER A 4 -39.23 31.14 20.76
CA SER A 4 -38.06 30.51 20.14
C SER A 4 -38.38 29.04 19.83
N GLY A 5 -38.22 28.64 18.56
CA GLY A 5 -38.21 27.23 18.17
C GLY A 5 -39.47 26.65 17.52
N PHE A 6 -40.27 27.43 16.79
CA PHE A 6 -41.34 26.86 15.95
C PHE A 6 -40.75 25.93 14.88
N LYS A 7 -40.94 24.62 15.03
CA LYS A 7 -40.55 23.61 14.04
C LYS A 7 -41.73 23.38 13.09
N HIS A 8 -41.53 23.63 11.81
CA HIS A 8 -42.52 23.33 10.78
C HIS A 8 -42.86 21.83 10.78
N THR A 9 -44.15 21.52 10.64
CA THR A 9 -44.60 20.14 10.40
C THR A 9 -44.09 19.63 9.06
N ASP A 10 -43.96 18.32 8.89
CA ASP A 10 -43.41 17.75 7.65
C ASP A 10 -44.27 18.08 6.43
N ILE A 11 -45.60 18.18 6.61
CA ILE A 11 -46.53 18.69 5.60
C ILE A 11 -46.20 20.14 5.21
N THR A 12 -45.87 20.99 6.20
CA THR A 12 -45.50 22.38 5.94
C THR A 12 -44.17 22.48 5.21
N LYS A 13 -43.17 21.68 5.60
CA LYS A 13 -41.88 21.58 4.89
C LYS A 13 -42.08 21.11 3.44
N LEU A 14 -42.96 20.13 3.22
CA LEU A 14 -43.29 19.63 1.89
C LEU A 14 -43.96 20.70 1.04
N LYS A 15 -44.95 21.44 1.59
CA LYS A 15 -45.59 22.57 0.90
C LYS A 15 -44.59 23.67 0.54
N MET A 16 -43.69 24.02 1.45
CA MET A 16 -42.62 25.00 1.19
C MET A 16 -41.66 24.50 0.11
N SER A 17 -41.29 23.22 0.13
CA SER A 17 -40.42 22.60 -0.88
C SER A 17 -41.05 22.58 -2.28
N LEU A 18 -42.35 22.28 -2.37
CA LEU A 18 -43.11 22.30 -3.63
C LEU A 18 -43.24 23.73 -4.17
N ALA A 19 -43.50 24.72 -3.31
CA ALA A 19 -43.59 26.13 -3.70
C ALA A 19 -42.24 26.70 -4.21
N ALA A 20 -41.11 26.22 -3.69
CA ALA A 20 -39.77 26.62 -4.13
C ALA A 20 -39.33 25.91 -5.43
N LYS A 21 -40.02 24.85 -5.85
CA LYS A 21 -39.66 24.02 -7.01
C LYS A 21 -39.97 24.80 -8.29
N GLY A 22 -38.92 25.28 -8.97
CA GLY A 22 -39.04 26.07 -10.20
C GLY A 22 -38.83 27.58 -10.03
N HIS A 23 -38.53 28.06 -8.82
CA HIS A 23 -38.21 29.46 -8.56
C HIS A 23 -36.86 29.83 -9.19
N LYS A 24 -36.86 30.51 -10.34
CA LYS A 24 -35.63 30.88 -11.10
C LYS A 24 -34.85 32.05 -10.52
N ASN A 25 -35.43 32.76 -9.56
CA ASN A 25 -34.93 34.07 -9.11
C ASN A 25 -33.52 34.06 -8.49
N ASN A 26 -32.99 32.90 -8.11
CA ASN A 26 -31.64 32.73 -7.55
C ASN A 26 -30.77 31.71 -8.31
N LEU A 27 -31.26 31.17 -9.44
CA LEU A 27 -30.49 30.26 -10.28
C LEU A 27 -29.49 31.08 -11.11
N GLY A 28 -28.19 30.93 -10.81
CA GLY A 28 -27.12 31.59 -11.57
C GLY A 28 -26.80 33.03 -11.16
N ASN A 29 -27.39 33.55 -10.08
CA ASN A 29 -27.01 34.85 -9.54
C ASN A 29 -25.62 34.77 -8.88
N HIS A 30 -24.60 35.16 -9.63
CA HIS A 30 -23.26 35.34 -9.10
C HIS A 30 -23.16 36.72 -8.47
N HIS A 31 -22.67 36.79 -7.23
CA HIS A 31 -22.27 38.07 -6.65
C HIS A 31 -21.26 38.77 -7.57
N SER A 32 -21.44 40.08 -7.74
CA SER A 32 -20.49 40.93 -8.45
C SER A 32 -19.10 40.78 -7.84
N ALA A 33 -18.06 41.06 -8.63
CA ALA A 33 -16.68 41.00 -8.16
C ALA A 33 -16.48 41.86 -6.90
N GLU A 34 -17.10 43.04 -6.87
CA GLU A 34 -17.06 43.96 -5.73
C GLU A 34 -17.72 43.37 -4.48
N THR A 35 -18.91 42.77 -4.60
CA THR A 35 -19.59 42.13 -3.46
C THR A 35 -18.78 40.94 -2.94
N ARG A 36 -18.17 40.16 -3.83
CA ARG A 36 -17.30 39.03 -3.45
C ARG A 36 -16.05 39.51 -2.71
N LEU A 37 -15.46 40.62 -3.15
CA LEU A 37 -14.34 41.27 -2.47
C LEU A 37 -14.75 41.73 -1.06
N LYS A 38 -15.90 42.41 -0.91
CA LYS A 38 -16.42 42.86 0.39
C LYS A 38 -16.61 41.70 1.37
N ILE A 39 -17.21 40.59 0.91
CA ILE A 39 -17.37 39.37 1.73
C ILE A 39 -16.01 38.78 2.10
N GLY A 40 -15.07 38.72 1.14
CA GLY A 40 -13.72 38.20 1.37
C GLY A 40 -12.96 39.02 2.41
N LEU A 41 -12.96 40.36 2.28
CA LEU A 41 -12.33 41.28 3.21
C LEU A 41 -12.95 41.18 4.61
N GLY A 42 -14.28 41.11 4.71
CA GLY A 42 -14.98 40.97 5.99
C GLY A 42 -14.71 39.65 6.73
N ASN A 43 -14.23 38.62 6.05
CA ASN A 43 -13.87 37.33 6.65
C ASN A 43 -12.35 37.12 6.80
N LYS A 44 -11.54 38.00 6.21
CA LYS A 44 -10.08 37.90 6.25
C LYS A 44 -9.61 38.05 7.69
N GLY A 45 -8.87 37.05 8.19
CA GLY A 45 -8.31 37.04 9.53
C GLY A 45 -9.26 36.59 10.65
N LYS A 46 -10.53 36.27 10.36
CA LYS A 46 -11.43 35.72 11.37
C LYS A 46 -11.00 34.30 11.76
N ILE A 47 -10.63 34.12 13.01
CA ILE A 47 -10.34 32.81 13.60
C ILE A 47 -11.62 32.32 14.29
N VAL A 48 -12.11 31.15 13.88
CA VAL A 48 -13.27 30.52 14.52
C VAL A 48 -12.91 30.09 15.94
N SER A 49 -13.75 30.40 16.93
CA SER A 49 -13.52 30.00 18.32
C SER A 49 -13.48 28.48 18.47
N GLU A 50 -12.72 27.97 19.45
CA GLU A 50 -12.61 26.53 19.70
C GLU A 50 -13.97 25.89 19.99
N GLU A 51 -14.83 26.58 20.73
CA GLU A 51 -16.21 26.13 20.99
C GLU A 51 -17.01 25.95 19.69
N THR A 52 -16.87 26.90 18.75
CA THR A 52 -17.56 26.84 17.45
C THR A 52 -16.99 25.72 16.57
N LYS A 53 -15.67 25.53 16.56
CA LYS A 53 -15.03 24.40 15.86
C LYS A 53 -15.54 23.06 16.41
N MET A 54 -15.66 22.94 17.73
CA MET A 54 -16.22 21.75 18.38
C MET A 54 -17.68 21.50 17.99
N LYS A 55 -18.52 22.54 17.96
CA LYS A 55 -19.93 22.43 17.54
C LYS A 55 -20.04 21.93 16.09
N ILE A 56 -19.24 22.49 15.17
CA ILE A 56 -19.19 22.06 13.76
C ILE A 56 -18.70 20.61 13.65
N SER A 57 -17.64 20.25 14.37
CA SER A 57 -17.10 18.89 14.39
C SER A 57 -18.13 17.87 14.86
N LYS A 58 -18.79 18.13 16.00
CA LYS A 58 -19.87 17.29 16.53
C LYS A 58 -21.04 17.15 15.56
N ALA A 59 -21.45 18.25 14.92
CA ALA A 59 -22.56 18.24 13.97
C ALA A 59 -22.26 17.47 12.67
N ASN A 60 -21.00 17.33 12.28
CA ASN A 60 -20.59 16.63 11.06
C ASN A 60 -20.07 15.21 11.31
N LYS A 61 -19.80 14.84 12.56
CA LYS A 61 -19.34 13.51 12.93
C LYS A 61 -20.38 12.46 12.49
N GLY A 62 -19.93 11.46 11.71
CA GLY A 62 -20.77 10.35 11.23
C GLY A 62 -21.69 10.68 10.05
N LYS A 63 -21.68 11.91 9.53
CA LYS A 63 -22.38 12.24 8.28
C LYS A 63 -21.59 11.67 7.11
N HIS A 64 -21.93 10.45 6.71
CA HIS A 64 -21.44 9.82 5.50
C HIS A 64 -22.51 9.86 4.41
N HIS A 65 -22.07 9.90 3.16
CA HIS A 65 -22.99 9.69 2.04
C HIS A 65 -23.70 8.34 2.20
N THR A 66 -24.98 8.31 1.87
CA THR A 66 -25.75 7.06 1.81
C THR A 66 -25.14 6.13 0.75
N GLU A 67 -25.33 4.83 0.91
CA GLU A 67 -24.86 3.85 -0.09
C GLU A 67 -25.48 4.14 -1.47
N GLU A 68 -26.76 4.52 -1.52
CA GLU A 68 -27.43 4.97 -2.75
C GLU A 68 -26.70 6.15 -3.43
N PHE A 69 -26.29 7.16 -2.66
CA PHE A 69 -25.55 8.30 -3.20
C PHE A 69 -24.16 7.89 -3.68
N LYS A 70 -23.46 7.02 -2.92
CA LYS A 70 -22.13 6.52 -3.32
C LYS A 70 -22.20 5.72 -4.62
N LEU A 71 -23.21 4.88 -4.78
CA LEU A 71 -23.46 4.11 -6.00
C LEU A 71 -23.71 5.05 -7.18
N LYS A 72 -24.65 6.00 -7.04
CA LYS A 72 -24.95 6.98 -8.09
C LYS A 72 -23.72 7.80 -8.51
N LEU A 73 -22.90 8.22 -7.54
CA LEU A 73 -21.65 8.91 -7.82
C LEU A 73 -20.65 8.00 -8.56
N SER A 74 -20.50 6.74 -8.13
CA SER A 74 -19.61 5.77 -8.76
C SER A 74 -20.04 5.46 -10.21
N GLU A 75 -21.34 5.33 -10.46
CA GLU A 75 -21.89 5.11 -11.79
C GLU A 75 -21.63 6.30 -12.71
N THR A 76 -21.84 7.52 -12.21
CA THR A 76 -21.59 8.76 -12.97
C THR A 76 -20.11 8.91 -13.35
N MET A 77 -19.21 8.45 -12.49
CA MET A 77 -17.75 8.54 -12.74
C MET A 77 -17.21 7.36 -13.55
N LYS A 78 -17.99 6.29 -13.75
CA LYS A 78 -17.57 5.10 -14.50
C LYS A 78 -17.36 5.47 -15.96
N GLY A 79 -16.12 5.32 -16.45
CA GLY A 79 -15.77 5.63 -17.84
C GLY A 79 -15.43 7.10 -18.10
N ASN A 80 -15.34 7.96 -17.08
CA ASN A 80 -14.85 9.31 -17.27
C ASN A 80 -13.34 9.31 -17.59
N THR A 81 -13.00 9.56 -18.86
CA THR A 81 -11.63 9.54 -19.37
C THR A 81 -11.03 10.93 -19.58
N TYR A 82 -11.79 12.01 -19.31
CA TYR A 82 -11.38 13.39 -19.62
C TYR A 82 -10.02 13.78 -19.02
N MET A 83 -9.68 13.23 -17.85
CA MET A 83 -8.40 13.51 -17.16
C MET A 83 -7.35 12.41 -17.33
N VAL A 84 -7.69 11.30 -17.99
CA VAL A 84 -6.76 10.19 -18.21
C VAL A 84 -5.73 10.62 -19.26
N GLY A 85 -4.44 10.57 -18.90
CA GLY A 85 -3.35 10.95 -19.80
C GLY A 85 -3.11 12.46 -19.96
N VAL A 86 -4.00 13.33 -19.45
CA VAL A 86 -3.81 14.79 -19.49
C VAL A 86 -2.66 15.18 -18.57
N LYS A 87 -1.58 15.69 -19.16
CA LYS A 87 -0.44 16.24 -18.42
C LYS A 87 -0.78 17.64 -17.93
N ARG A 88 -0.66 17.85 -16.62
CA ARG A 88 -0.81 19.19 -16.02
C ARG A 88 0.31 20.10 -16.53
N SER A 89 -0.03 21.38 -16.72
CA SER A 89 0.95 22.42 -17.06
C SER A 89 2.07 22.49 -16.01
N ASP A 90 3.27 22.87 -16.45
CA ASP A 90 4.43 22.95 -15.56
C ASP A 90 4.22 23.98 -14.45
N GLU A 91 3.53 25.09 -14.75
CA GLU A 91 3.14 26.09 -13.76
C GLU A 91 2.25 25.48 -12.66
N THR A 92 1.23 24.70 -13.04
CA THR A 92 0.33 24.03 -12.09
C THR A 92 1.10 23.00 -11.27
N ARG A 93 2.00 22.25 -11.91
CA ARG A 93 2.84 21.24 -11.25
C ARG A 93 3.77 21.88 -10.21
N LYS A 94 4.36 23.03 -10.56
CA LYS A 94 5.21 23.83 -9.67
C LYS A 94 4.43 24.32 -8.44
N LYS A 95 3.24 24.90 -8.63
CA LYS A 95 2.37 25.34 -7.51
C LYS A 95 2.01 24.19 -6.56
N ILE A 96 1.69 23.01 -7.09
CA ILE A 96 1.40 21.82 -6.26
C ILE A 96 2.64 21.36 -5.49
N SER A 97 3.81 21.36 -6.14
CA SER A 97 5.07 20.98 -5.50
C SER A 97 5.42 21.95 -4.37
N GLU A 98 5.34 23.26 -4.62
CA GLU A 98 5.61 24.30 -3.63
C GLU A 98 4.67 24.19 -2.42
N ASN A 99 3.37 23.98 -2.65
CA ASN A 99 2.40 23.76 -1.56
C ASN A 99 2.63 22.45 -0.79
N SER A 100 3.40 21.51 -1.33
CA SER A 100 3.70 20.22 -0.68
C SER A 100 5.03 20.25 0.07
N LYS A 101 5.96 21.12 -0.33
CA LYS A 101 7.24 21.33 0.35
C LYS A 101 7.01 21.84 1.77
N GLY A 102 7.67 21.23 2.75
CA GLY A 102 7.60 21.65 4.16
C GLY A 102 6.39 21.12 4.95
N LYS A 103 5.52 20.30 4.36
CA LYS A 103 4.46 19.63 5.11
C LYS A 103 5.05 18.55 6.01
N ALA A 104 5.19 18.88 7.30
CA ALA A 104 5.84 18.06 8.33
C ALA A 104 5.28 16.63 8.44
N TYR A 105 3.99 16.42 8.17
CA TYR A 105 3.37 15.09 8.25
C TYR A 105 3.82 14.12 7.13
N CYS A 106 4.45 14.61 6.06
CA CYS A 106 4.97 13.78 4.96
C CYS A 106 6.46 13.41 5.15
N LEU A 107 7.20 14.18 5.95
CA LEU A 107 8.63 14.01 6.13
C LEU A 107 8.90 13.10 7.34
N GLY A 108 9.39 11.88 7.08
CA GLY A 108 9.88 10.98 8.12
C GLY A 108 8.82 10.21 8.90
N PHE A 109 7.53 10.29 8.53
CA PHE A 109 6.49 9.48 9.16
C PHE A 109 6.70 7.99 8.84
N LYS A 110 7.13 7.22 9.85
CA LYS A 110 7.26 5.76 9.74
C LYS A 110 5.98 5.12 10.25
N HIS A 111 5.32 4.34 9.39
CA HIS A 111 4.17 3.53 9.80
C HIS A 111 4.54 2.55 10.92
N SER A 112 3.59 2.28 11.83
CA SER A 112 3.72 1.24 12.83
C SER A 112 3.92 -0.13 12.16
N ASN A 113 4.56 -1.07 12.85
CA ASN A 113 4.75 -2.43 12.33
C ASN A 113 3.40 -3.11 12.05
N GLU A 114 2.40 -2.85 12.88
CA GLU A 114 1.02 -3.31 12.68
C GLU A 114 0.44 -2.80 11.35
N THR A 115 0.58 -1.50 11.07
CA THR A 115 0.09 -0.90 9.82
C THR A 115 0.81 -1.49 8.61
N LYS A 116 2.13 -1.67 8.70
CA LYS A 116 2.92 -2.30 7.63
C LYS A 116 2.48 -3.73 7.38
N LEU A 117 2.24 -4.51 8.43
CA LEU A 117 1.76 -5.88 8.33
C LEU A 117 0.39 -5.92 7.68
N LYS A 118 -0.54 -5.08 8.12
CA LYS A 118 -1.89 -4.97 7.53
C LYS A 118 -1.83 -4.72 6.02
N TRP A 119 -1.05 -3.74 5.58
CA TRP A 119 -0.87 -3.45 4.15
C TRP A 119 -0.15 -4.54 3.37
N SER A 120 0.75 -5.28 4.02
CA SER A 120 1.39 -6.45 3.41
C SER A 120 0.37 -7.55 3.16
N LEU A 121 -0.45 -7.88 4.16
CA LEU A 121 -1.51 -8.90 4.06
C LEU A 121 -2.57 -8.55 3.01
N MET A 122 -3.00 -7.29 2.97
CA MET A 122 -3.98 -6.80 1.99
C MET A 122 -3.49 -6.88 0.54
N ARG A 123 -2.18 -7.01 0.30
CA ARG A 123 -1.59 -7.06 -1.05
C ARG A 123 -0.97 -8.42 -1.37
N LYS A 124 -1.26 -9.44 -0.56
CA LYS A 124 -0.76 -10.80 -0.73
C LYS A 124 -1.83 -11.68 -1.36
N GLY A 125 -1.40 -12.64 -2.17
CA GLY A 125 -2.27 -13.63 -2.80
C GLY A 125 -3.34 -12.97 -3.67
N GLU A 126 -4.58 -13.43 -3.54
CA GLU A 126 -5.70 -13.07 -4.41
C GLU A 126 -6.09 -11.58 -4.35
N ASN A 127 -5.74 -10.91 -3.26
CA ASN A 127 -6.00 -9.48 -3.11
C ASN A 127 -5.07 -8.60 -3.96
N ASN A 128 -4.01 -9.17 -4.55
CA ASN A 128 -3.13 -8.46 -5.45
C ASN A 128 -3.68 -8.53 -6.89
N PRO A 129 -3.96 -7.40 -7.56
CA PRO A 129 -4.45 -7.40 -8.95
C PRO A 129 -3.53 -8.12 -9.95
N ASN A 130 -2.24 -8.25 -9.64
CA ASN A 130 -1.27 -8.97 -10.46
C ASN A 130 -1.17 -10.47 -10.12
N TRP A 131 -1.96 -10.98 -9.16
CA TRP A 131 -1.94 -12.39 -8.79
C TRP A 131 -2.60 -13.24 -9.86
N LYS A 132 -1.88 -14.26 -10.32
CA LYS A 132 -2.29 -15.14 -11.42
C LYS A 132 -2.71 -16.53 -10.93
N GLY A 133 -3.32 -16.64 -9.75
CA GLY A 133 -3.77 -17.95 -9.23
C GLY A 133 -2.66 -18.82 -8.64
N GLY A 134 -1.57 -18.23 -8.13
CA GLY A 134 -0.52 -18.99 -7.45
C GLY A 134 0.34 -19.87 -8.37
N ILE A 135 0.58 -19.42 -9.62
CA ILE A 135 1.40 -20.11 -10.65
C ILE A 135 2.82 -20.51 -10.20
N THR A 136 3.35 -19.96 -9.11
CA THR A 136 4.69 -20.30 -8.62
C THR A 136 4.76 -21.79 -8.27
N PRO A 137 5.65 -22.57 -8.90
CA PRO A 137 5.83 -23.98 -8.60
C PRO A 137 6.16 -24.21 -7.12
N GLU A 138 5.70 -25.32 -6.56
CA GLU A 138 5.92 -25.63 -5.15
C GLU A 138 7.42 -25.70 -4.80
N GLN A 139 8.24 -26.23 -5.71
CA GLN A 139 9.68 -26.27 -5.53
C GLN A 139 10.30 -24.87 -5.37
N ASP A 140 9.81 -23.88 -6.11
CA ASP A 140 10.29 -22.50 -6.00
C ASP A 140 9.84 -21.86 -4.68
N LYS A 141 8.62 -22.14 -4.22
CA LYS A 141 8.16 -21.68 -2.90
C LYS A 141 9.07 -22.19 -1.80
N ILE A 142 9.45 -23.47 -1.85
CA ILE A 142 10.34 -24.09 -0.85
C ILE A 142 11.75 -23.52 -0.98
N ARG A 143 12.29 -23.35 -2.20
CA ARG A 143 13.62 -22.73 -2.39
C ARG A 143 13.71 -21.29 -1.87
N HIS A 144 12.59 -20.57 -1.87
CA HIS A 144 12.52 -19.17 -1.43
C HIS A 144 11.83 -18.99 -0.08
N CYS A 145 11.66 -20.06 0.70
CA CYS A 145 11.10 -19.97 2.04
C CYS A 145 12.14 -19.58 3.10
N THR A 146 11.64 -19.26 4.28
CA THR A 146 12.45 -18.92 5.47
C THR A 146 13.34 -20.07 5.91
N GLU A 147 12.84 -21.30 5.80
CA GLU A 147 13.53 -22.53 6.20
C GLU A 147 14.78 -22.76 5.34
N THR A 148 14.71 -22.52 4.02
CA THR A 148 15.89 -22.58 3.14
C THR A 148 16.95 -21.55 3.55
N THR A 149 16.52 -20.38 4.05
CA THR A 149 17.47 -19.37 4.55
C THR A 149 18.14 -19.80 5.85
N HIS A 150 17.38 -20.38 6.79
CA HIS A 150 17.95 -20.93 8.03
C HIS A 150 18.87 -22.12 7.77
N TRP A 151 18.47 -23.04 6.89
CA TRP A 151 19.29 -24.19 6.51
C TRP A 151 20.62 -23.75 5.89
N ARG A 152 20.62 -22.81 4.93
CA ARG A 152 21.86 -22.26 4.35
C ARG A 152 22.79 -21.70 5.42
N LYS A 153 22.24 -20.91 6.35
CA LYS A 153 23.02 -20.36 7.46
C LYS A 153 23.61 -21.46 8.34
N ALA A 154 22.83 -22.47 8.70
CA ALA A 154 23.30 -23.60 9.51
C ALA A 154 24.41 -24.40 8.83
N VAL A 155 24.32 -24.62 7.51
CA VAL A 155 25.37 -25.27 6.72
C VAL A 155 26.65 -24.43 6.72
N TYR A 156 26.54 -23.11 6.51
CA TYR A 156 27.69 -22.21 6.58
C TYR A 156 28.33 -22.15 7.96
N ASP A 157 27.51 -22.11 9.02
CA ASP A 157 27.97 -22.10 10.40
C ASP A 157 28.72 -23.41 10.74
N LYS A 158 28.18 -24.58 10.31
CA LYS A 158 28.83 -25.90 10.45
C LYS A 158 30.21 -25.91 9.79
N ASP A 159 30.29 -25.42 8.57
CA ASP A 159 31.50 -25.43 7.75
C ASP A 159 32.41 -24.24 8.01
N LYS A 160 32.11 -23.42 9.03
CA LYS A 160 32.85 -22.22 9.41
C LYS A 160 33.08 -21.27 8.24
N TYR A 161 32.07 -21.08 7.40
CA TYR A 161 32.09 -20.24 6.20
C TYR A 161 33.31 -20.55 5.30
N THR A 162 33.61 -21.83 5.13
CA THR A 162 34.77 -22.30 4.36
C THR A 162 34.32 -23.29 3.30
N CYS A 163 34.80 -23.13 2.07
CA CYS A 163 34.58 -24.13 1.02
C CYS A 163 35.20 -25.47 1.44
N GLN A 164 34.39 -26.52 1.49
CA GLN A 164 34.84 -27.84 1.95
C GLN A 164 35.65 -28.63 0.91
N ILE A 165 35.79 -28.11 -0.33
CA ILE A 165 36.63 -28.72 -1.36
C ILE A 165 38.00 -28.04 -1.45
N CYS A 166 38.03 -26.71 -1.55
CA CYS A 166 39.29 -25.98 -1.78
C CYS A 166 39.76 -25.15 -0.57
N GLY A 167 39.00 -25.08 0.52
CA GLY A 167 39.38 -24.34 1.73
C GLY A 167 39.21 -22.82 1.64
N ALA A 168 38.71 -22.26 0.53
CA ALA A 168 38.54 -20.82 0.37
C ALA A 168 37.49 -20.23 1.33
N LYS A 169 37.78 -19.05 1.89
CA LYS A 169 36.89 -18.28 2.79
C LYS A 169 36.50 -16.91 2.24
N ASP A 170 37.24 -16.43 1.26
CA ASP A 170 37.17 -15.10 0.65
C ASP A 170 36.40 -15.12 -0.69
N LYS A 171 35.68 -16.20 -0.98
CA LYS A 171 34.88 -16.37 -2.18
C LYS A 171 33.39 -16.34 -1.87
N TYR A 172 32.57 -16.12 -2.91
CA TYR A 172 31.14 -16.27 -2.81
C TYR A 172 30.77 -17.75 -2.54
N LEU A 173 30.12 -18.00 -1.40
CA LEU A 173 29.78 -19.34 -0.92
C LEU A 173 28.32 -19.70 -1.23
N ASN A 174 28.12 -20.95 -1.59
CA ASN A 174 26.83 -21.57 -1.86
C ASN A 174 26.68 -22.83 -0.99
N ALA A 175 25.50 -23.03 -0.42
CA ALA A 175 25.14 -24.29 0.22
C ALA A 175 24.65 -25.25 -0.85
N HIS A 176 25.37 -26.34 -1.06
CA HIS A 176 25.05 -27.38 -2.01
C HIS A 176 24.38 -28.55 -1.29
N HIS A 177 23.36 -29.13 -1.92
CA HIS A 177 22.72 -30.36 -1.46
C HIS A 177 23.51 -31.58 -1.94
N ILE A 178 24.05 -32.37 -1.02
CA ILE A 178 24.83 -33.59 -1.31
C ILE A 178 23.96 -34.61 -2.05
N LYS A 179 22.77 -34.89 -1.52
CA LYS A 179 21.71 -35.63 -2.20
C LYS A 179 20.75 -34.64 -2.89
N PRO A 180 20.41 -34.83 -4.17
CA PRO A 180 19.64 -33.87 -4.95
C PRO A 180 18.33 -33.43 -4.29
N PHE A 181 18.10 -32.11 -4.25
CA PHE A 181 16.90 -31.47 -3.68
C PHE A 181 15.56 -31.99 -4.26
N LYS A 182 15.58 -32.40 -5.55
CA LYS A 182 14.41 -32.91 -6.26
C LYS A 182 14.05 -34.33 -5.83
N ASP A 183 15.06 -35.17 -5.65
CA ASP A 183 14.89 -36.62 -5.48
C ASP A 183 14.75 -37.02 -4.01
N TYR A 184 15.23 -36.19 -3.08
CA TYR A 184 15.17 -36.44 -1.63
C TYR A 184 14.49 -35.29 -0.87
N PRO A 185 13.15 -35.12 -0.99
CA PRO A 185 12.40 -34.06 -0.32
C PRO A 185 12.58 -34.01 1.21
N GLU A 186 12.75 -35.17 1.84
CA GLU A 186 12.95 -35.36 3.28
C GLU A 186 14.31 -34.84 3.77
N LEU A 187 15.29 -34.70 2.88
CA LEU A 187 16.65 -34.24 3.21
C LEU A 187 16.92 -32.79 2.80
N ARG A 188 15.90 -32.04 2.34
CA ARG A 188 16.06 -30.65 1.87
C ARG A 188 16.63 -29.71 2.92
N PHE A 189 16.27 -29.96 4.18
CA PHE A 189 16.66 -29.15 5.33
C PHE A 189 17.53 -29.91 6.33
N ASP A 190 17.97 -31.12 5.98
CA ASP A 190 18.98 -31.81 6.78
C ASP A 190 20.31 -31.09 6.62
N ILE A 191 20.88 -30.63 7.73
CA ILE A 191 22.16 -29.92 7.78
C ILE A 191 23.31 -30.84 7.31
N ASN A 192 23.18 -32.15 7.54
CA ASN A 192 24.17 -33.13 7.10
C ASN A 192 24.10 -33.39 5.59
N ASN A 193 22.96 -33.10 4.96
CA ASN A 193 22.81 -33.13 3.51
C ASN A 193 23.27 -31.82 2.83
N GLY A 194 23.82 -30.87 3.59
CA GLY A 194 24.35 -29.61 3.08
C GLY A 194 25.86 -29.51 3.20
N ILE A 195 26.50 -28.93 2.18
CA ILE A 195 27.93 -28.65 2.16
C ILE A 195 28.20 -27.24 1.59
N THR A 196 29.10 -26.51 2.22
CA THR A 196 29.50 -25.16 1.81
C THR A 196 30.57 -25.24 0.73
N LEU A 197 30.29 -24.63 -0.42
CA LEU A 197 31.19 -24.61 -1.58
C LEU A 197 31.35 -23.20 -2.12
N CYS A 198 32.54 -22.86 -2.60
CA CYS A 198 32.69 -21.64 -3.40
C CYS A 198 32.02 -21.81 -4.77
N GLU A 199 31.74 -20.70 -5.45
CA GLU A 199 31.05 -20.71 -6.75
C GLU A 199 31.72 -21.62 -7.80
N ASP A 200 33.05 -21.65 -7.85
CA ASP A 200 33.82 -22.47 -8.79
C ASP A 200 33.58 -23.96 -8.52
N CYS A 201 33.86 -24.41 -7.29
CA CYS A 201 33.66 -25.81 -6.88
C CYS A 201 32.19 -26.24 -7.00
N HIS A 202 31.25 -25.32 -6.74
CA HIS A 202 29.83 -25.62 -6.88
C HIS A 202 29.44 -25.87 -8.34
N LYS A 203 29.97 -25.07 -9.28
CA LYS A 203 29.74 -25.27 -10.73
C LYS A 203 30.37 -26.57 -11.21
N ASP A 204 31.56 -26.90 -10.73
CA ASP A 204 32.27 -28.12 -11.13
C ASP A 204 31.52 -29.39 -10.72
N ILE A 205 30.88 -29.39 -9.55
CA ILE A 205 30.03 -30.51 -9.10
C ILE A 205 28.78 -30.68 -9.98
N HIS A 206 28.17 -29.59 -10.48
CA HIS A 206 27.02 -29.70 -11.38
C HIS A 206 27.40 -30.09 -12.81
N LYS A 207 28.61 -29.71 -13.27
CA LYS A 207 29.09 -29.98 -14.63
C LYS A 207 29.65 -31.39 -14.78
N SER A 208 30.36 -31.87 -13.78
CA SER A 208 30.99 -33.18 -13.82
C SER A 208 30.02 -34.21 -13.24
N HIS A 209 29.81 -35.33 -13.93
CA HIS A 209 29.19 -36.53 -13.37
C HIS A 209 30.06 -37.18 -12.28
N ILE A 210 30.85 -36.40 -11.53
CA ILE A 210 31.46 -36.81 -10.28
C ILE A 210 30.29 -36.93 -9.29
N LYS A 211 29.52 -38.01 -9.44
CA LYS A 211 28.71 -38.59 -8.37
C LYS A 211 29.60 -38.61 -7.15
N THR A 212 29.36 -37.70 -6.21
CA THR A 212 29.33 -37.95 -4.76
C THR A 212 30.29 -39.04 -4.26
N LYS A 213 31.52 -39.10 -4.77
CA LYS A 213 32.51 -40.13 -4.39
C LYS A 213 33.47 -39.59 -3.33
N ILE A 214 33.38 -38.29 -3.04
CA ILE A 214 34.18 -37.60 -2.02
C ILE A 214 33.41 -37.53 -0.66
N LEU A 215 32.16 -38.00 -0.59
CA LEU A 215 31.30 -37.85 0.61
C LEU A 215 30.86 -39.17 1.26
N LEU A 216 31.51 -40.29 0.95
CA LEU A 216 31.27 -41.57 1.60
C LEU A 216 32.38 -41.98 2.59
N GLU A 217 33.40 -41.15 2.82
CA GLU A 217 34.55 -41.46 3.70
C GLU A 217 34.84 -40.38 4.77
N VAL A 218 33.84 -39.58 5.17
CA VAL A 218 33.94 -38.69 6.34
C VAL A 218 32.78 -38.93 7.30
#